data_AF-A0A831WLG6-F1
#
_entry.id   AF-A0A831WLG6-F1
#
_cell.length_a   1.000
_cell.length_b   1.000
_cell.length_c   1.000
_cell.angle_alpha   90.00
_cell.angle_beta   90.00
_cell.angle_gamma   90.00
#
_symmetry.space_group_name_H-M   'P 1'
#
loop_
_entity.id
_entity.type
_entity.pdbx_description
1 polymer ?
#
loop_
_entity_poly.entity_id
_entity_poly.type
_entity_poly.pdbx_seq_one_letter_code
_entity_poly.pdbx_strand_id
1 'polypeptide(L)'
;MKICIECGKEVAELYDGLCRECYIKSYTFTDLPGRIYLTTCPKCGRVRYKNSWREESMDNAIRKAIKGSLTVAPELEGHSISLSCRAKGKSVYICTISIKGTFKGLEITEEKITEMIVKKELCRSCSRKAGHYFEAILQIRGDRRVPTDKEMNEIIDEIKENMDNLKKQGKEIFITKIVPTRGGVDIYISDRGFTKKM
;
A
#
# COMPACT_ATOMS: atom_id res chain seq x y z
N MET A 1 -0.41 -36.03 41.02
CA MET A 1 0.45 -35.38 40.01
C MET A 1 0.46 -36.24 38.76
N LYS A 2 0.48 -35.63 37.58
CA LYS A 2 0.48 -36.33 36.28
C LYS A 2 1.75 -35.95 35.51
N ILE A 3 2.32 -36.86 34.72
CA ILE A 3 3.56 -36.64 33.96
C ILE A 3 3.23 -36.44 32.47
N CYS A 4 3.80 -35.40 31.86
CA CYS A 4 3.68 -35.16 30.42
C CYS A 4 4.48 -36.19 29.61
N ILE A 5 3.86 -36.84 28.62
CA ILE A 5 4.52 -37.85 27.77
C ILE A 5 5.62 -37.28 26.86
N GLU A 6 5.56 -35.99 26.52
CA GLU A 6 6.50 -35.35 25.58
C GLU A 6 7.74 -34.78 26.29
N CYS A 7 7.57 -34.16 27.46
CA CYS A 7 8.65 -33.44 28.15
C CYS A 7 8.95 -33.95 29.56
N GLY A 8 8.20 -34.92 30.09
CA GLY A 8 8.42 -35.51 31.41
C GLY A 8 8.08 -34.59 32.60
N LYS A 9 7.60 -33.35 32.37
CA LYS A 9 7.22 -32.45 33.46
C LYS A 9 6.02 -32.99 34.25
N GLU A 10 6.11 -32.90 35.57
CA GLU A 10 4.99 -33.15 36.48
C GLU A 10 4.08 -31.92 36.54
N VAL A 11 2.80 -32.12 36.26
CA VAL A 11 1.79 -31.05 36.17
C VAL A 11 0.49 -31.48 36.84
N ALA A 12 -0.32 -30.48 37.23
CA ALA A 12 -1.64 -30.71 37.83
C ALA A 12 -2.65 -31.28 36.82
N GLU A 13 -2.61 -30.77 35.59
CA GLU A 13 -3.53 -31.13 34.50
C GLU A 13 -2.75 -31.53 33.25
N LEU A 14 -3.31 -32.48 32.50
CA LEU A 14 -2.84 -32.90 31.19
C LEU A 14 -3.95 -32.69 30.16
N TYR A 15 -3.56 -32.30 28.95
CA TYR A 15 -4.42 -32.16 27.78
C TYR A 15 -3.97 -33.20 26.75
N ASP A 16 -4.80 -34.20 26.50
CA ASP A 16 -4.46 -35.35 25.64
C ASP A 16 -3.11 -36.01 25.98
N GLY A 17 -2.80 -36.13 27.29
CA GLY A 17 -1.54 -36.71 27.79
C GLY A 17 -0.35 -35.75 27.83
N LEU A 18 -0.50 -34.51 27.35
CA LEU A 18 0.54 -33.49 27.29
C LEU A 18 0.34 -32.40 28.35
N CYS A 19 1.44 -31.80 28.82
CA CYS A 19 1.34 -30.54 29.57
C CYS A 19 0.88 -29.41 28.64
N ARG A 20 0.38 -28.31 29.21
CA ARG A 20 -0.09 -27.14 28.46
C ARG A 20 0.90 -26.68 27.38
N GLU A 21 2.20 -26.55 27.70
CA GLU A 21 3.21 -26.09 26.73
C GLU A 21 3.37 -27.04 25.53
N CYS A 22 3.43 -28.34 25.78
CA CYS A 22 3.58 -29.36 24.72
C CYS A 22 2.29 -29.49 23.90
N TYR A 23 1.13 -29.41 24.56
CA TYR A 23 -0.16 -29.42 23.87
C TYR A 23 -0.32 -28.23 22.94
N ILE A 24 0.08 -27.02 23.36
CA ILE A 24 -0.03 -25.83 22.50
C ILE A 24 0.96 -25.92 21.34
N LYS A 25 2.19 -26.38 21.57
CA LYS A 25 3.23 -26.49 20.53
C LYS A 25 2.90 -27.49 19.42
N SER A 26 2.06 -28.48 19.67
CA SER A 26 1.65 -29.43 18.64
C SER A 26 0.63 -28.86 17.66
N TYR A 27 0.01 -27.70 17.96
CA TYR A 27 -0.91 -27.00 17.08
C TYR A 27 -0.29 -25.74 16.49
N THR A 28 -0.58 -25.46 15.23
CA THR A 28 -0.27 -24.19 14.57
C THR A 28 -1.59 -23.49 14.29
N PHE A 29 -1.85 -22.36 14.96
CA PHE A 29 -3.10 -21.61 14.84
C PHE A 29 -3.03 -20.52 13.78
N THR A 30 -1.83 -20.20 13.28
CA THR A 30 -1.66 -19.16 12.29
C THR A 30 -0.72 -19.59 11.17
N ASP A 31 -1.12 -19.24 9.94
CA ASP A 31 -0.29 -19.37 8.77
C ASP A 31 0.02 -17.99 8.18
N LEU A 32 1.29 -17.78 7.87
CA LEU A 32 1.80 -16.53 7.33
C LEU A 32 3.01 -16.80 6.44
N PRO A 33 3.02 -16.31 5.20
CA PRO A 33 4.19 -16.43 4.34
C PRO A 33 5.42 -15.78 4.99
N GLY A 34 6.58 -16.43 4.91
CA GLY A 34 7.84 -15.84 5.41
C GLY A 34 8.27 -14.58 4.66
N ARG A 35 7.73 -14.37 3.45
CA ARG A 35 7.95 -13.17 2.62
C ARG A 35 6.66 -12.67 2.02
N ILE A 36 6.41 -11.38 2.18
CA ILE A 36 5.28 -10.67 1.58
C ILE A 36 5.82 -9.54 0.71
N TYR A 37 5.19 -9.31 -0.44
CA TYR A 37 5.61 -8.29 -1.40
C TYR A 37 4.61 -7.15 -1.45
N LEU A 38 5.14 -5.93 -1.39
CA LEU A 38 4.38 -4.71 -1.59
C LEU A 38 5.03 -3.93 -2.74
N THR A 39 4.24 -3.30 -3.59
CA THR A 39 4.80 -2.54 -4.73
C THR A 39 4.43 -1.07 -4.60
N THR A 40 5.43 -0.20 -4.78
CA THR A 40 5.25 1.26 -4.69
C THR A 40 5.81 1.98 -5.90
N CYS A 41 5.22 3.12 -6.22
CA CYS A 41 5.70 3.97 -7.28
C CYS A 41 6.89 4.82 -6.80
N PRO A 42 8.08 4.73 -7.41
CA PRO A 42 9.22 5.55 -7.00
C PRO A 42 9.05 7.04 -7.32
N LYS A 43 8.10 7.40 -8.20
CA LYS A 43 7.85 8.80 -8.61
C LYS A 43 6.78 9.50 -7.77
N CYS A 44 5.68 8.84 -7.43
CA CYS A 44 4.58 9.45 -6.68
C CYS A 44 4.26 8.79 -5.33
N GLY A 45 5.01 7.75 -4.94
CA GLY A 45 4.83 7.07 -3.65
C GLY A 45 3.60 6.16 -3.54
N ARG A 46 2.65 6.20 -4.49
CA ARG A 46 1.45 5.37 -4.47
C ARG A 46 1.75 3.88 -4.35
N VAL A 47 0.91 3.17 -3.61
CA VAL A 47 1.00 1.72 -3.39
C VAL A 47 0.08 0.98 -4.36
N ARG A 48 0.56 -0.14 -4.91
CA ARG A 48 -0.20 -1.01 -5.80
C ARG A 48 -1.06 -1.99 -4.99
N TYR A 49 -2.34 -1.98 -5.27
CA TYR A 49 -3.33 -2.91 -4.76
C TYR A 49 -4.03 -3.61 -5.91
N LYS A 50 -3.69 -4.89 -6.15
CA LYS A 50 -4.13 -5.67 -7.32
C LYS A 50 -3.86 -4.87 -8.62
N ASN A 51 -4.93 -4.36 -9.24
CA ASN A 51 -4.90 -3.58 -10.48
C ASN A 51 -5.03 -2.06 -10.28
N SER A 52 -5.06 -1.59 -9.03
CA SER A 52 -5.24 -0.17 -8.68
C SER A 52 -4.02 0.40 -7.96
N TRP A 53 -3.84 1.71 -8.06
CA TRP A 53 -2.80 2.45 -7.35
C TRP A 53 -3.45 3.45 -6.41
N ARG A 54 -3.05 3.47 -5.14
CA ARG A 54 -3.67 4.30 -4.11
C ARG A 54 -2.62 5.09 -3.35
N GLU A 55 -3.00 6.28 -2.93
CA GLU A 55 -2.19 7.06 -1.99
C GLU A 55 -2.45 6.56 -0.58
N GLU A 56 -1.38 6.18 0.11
CA GLU A 56 -1.45 5.61 1.45
C GLU A 56 -0.08 5.67 2.12
N SER A 57 -0.08 5.76 3.45
CA SER A 57 1.15 5.64 4.23
C SER A 57 1.73 4.23 4.14
N MET A 58 3.06 4.14 4.16
CA MET A 58 3.75 2.84 4.13
C MET A 58 3.34 1.93 5.28
N ASP A 59 3.18 2.48 6.50
CA ASP A 59 2.77 1.70 7.68
C ASP A 59 1.40 1.05 7.49
N ASN A 60 0.40 1.80 7.03
CA ASN A 60 -0.94 1.26 6.80
C ASN A 60 -0.93 0.21 5.68
N ALA A 61 -0.15 0.45 4.63
CA ALA A 61 -0.04 -0.47 3.52
C ALA A 61 0.62 -1.81 3.91
N ILE A 62 1.67 -1.76 4.74
CA ILE A 62 2.30 -2.95 5.33
C ILE A 62 1.31 -3.69 6.22
N ARG A 63 0.61 -3.00 7.13
CA ARG A 63 -0.40 -3.61 8.01
C ARG A 63 -1.49 -4.33 7.22
N LYS A 64 -2.02 -3.71 6.16
CA LYS A 64 -3.04 -4.31 5.29
C LYS A 64 -2.51 -5.52 4.55
N ALA A 65 -1.30 -5.46 4.00
CA ALA A 65 -0.69 -6.57 3.29
C ALA A 65 -0.46 -7.79 4.20
N ILE A 66 0.00 -7.57 5.43
CA ILE A 66 0.17 -8.65 6.42
C ILE A 66 -1.18 -9.21 6.84
N LYS A 67 -2.14 -8.37 7.22
CA LYS A 67 -3.49 -8.83 7.59
C LYS A 67 -4.18 -9.60 6.47
N GLY A 68 -3.99 -9.21 5.22
CA GLY A 68 -4.55 -9.91 4.06
C GLY A 68 -3.83 -11.21 3.70
N SER A 69 -2.65 -11.46 4.26
CA SER A 69 -1.88 -12.70 4.04
C SER A 69 -1.86 -13.63 5.26
N LEU A 70 -2.34 -13.15 6.41
CA LEU A 70 -2.41 -13.91 7.65
C LEU A 70 -3.70 -14.73 7.66
N THR A 71 -3.57 -16.05 7.84
CA THR A 71 -4.69 -16.95 8.10
C THR A 71 -4.68 -17.32 9.57
N VAL A 72 -5.82 -17.23 10.24
CA VAL A 72 -6.00 -17.65 11.63
C VAL A 72 -6.97 -18.83 11.64
N ALA A 73 -6.62 -19.87 12.38
CA ALA A 73 -7.41 -21.08 12.54
C ALA A 73 -8.75 -20.74 13.21
N PRO A 74 -9.88 -21.24 12.69
CA PRO A 74 -11.21 -20.91 13.21
C PRO A 74 -11.44 -21.36 14.66
N GLU A 75 -10.66 -22.32 15.15
CA GLU A 75 -10.71 -22.84 16.52
C GLU A 75 -10.14 -21.88 17.57
N LEU A 76 -9.42 -20.83 17.13
CA LEU A 76 -8.86 -19.83 18.03
C LEU A 76 -9.88 -18.73 18.33
N GLU A 77 -10.50 -18.80 19.49
CA GLU A 77 -11.53 -17.87 19.95
C GLU A 77 -10.94 -16.56 20.51
N GLY A 78 -11.71 -15.47 20.41
CA GLY A 78 -11.40 -14.20 21.09
C GLY A 78 -10.06 -13.58 20.70
N HIS A 79 -9.56 -13.86 19.48
CA HIS A 79 -8.17 -13.55 19.16
C HIS A 79 -7.89 -12.04 18.96
N SER A 80 -6.70 -11.61 19.35
CA SER A 80 -6.15 -10.27 19.10
C SER A 80 -4.82 -10.37 18.35
N ILE A 81 -4.60 -9.44 17.42
CA ILE A 81 -3.42 -9.42 16.56
C ILE A 81 -2.66 -8.11 16.78
N SER A 82 -1.40 -8.20 17.16
CA SER A 82 -0.49 -7.08 17.28
C SER A 82 0.64 -7.18 16.26
N LEU A 83 1.03 -6.03 15.70
CA LEU A 83 1.94 -5.92 14.56
C LEU A 83 3.03 -4.90 14.88
N SER A 84 4.28 -5.32 14.81
CA SER A 84 5.46 -4.48 14.96
C SER A 84 6.40 -4.69 13.79
N CYS A 85 6.67 -3.64 13.02
CA CYS A 85 7.53 -3.70 11.84
C CYS A 85 8.72 -2.76 12.01
N ARG A 86 9.92 -3.23 11.70
CA ARG A 86 11.16 -2.45 11.72
C ARG A 86 11.81 -2.47 10.35
N ALA A 87 12.26 -1.31 9.88
CA ALA A 87 12.97 -1.21 8.61
C ALA A 87 14.34 -1.90 8.70
N LYS A 88 14.66 -2.72 7.71
CA LYS A 88 15.97 -3.34 7.49
C LYS A 88 16.50 -2.82 6.15
N GLY A 89 17.09 -1.63 6.17
CA GLY A 89 17.51 -0.91 4.96
C GLY A 89 16.37 -0.16 4.27
N LYS A 90 16.49 0.05 2.95
CA LYS A 90 15.60 0.98 2.21
C LYS A 90 14.27 0.37 1.73
N SER A 91 14.19 -0.96 1.62
CA SER A 91 13.04 -1.61 0.95
C SER A 91 12.65 -2.94 1.58
N VAL A 92 13.24 -3.29 2.73
CA VAL A 92 12.89 -4.50 3.47
C VAL A 92 12.45 -4.08 4.87
N TYR A 93 11.39 -4.69 5.37
CA TYR A 93 10.92 -4.54 6.75
C TYR A 93 10.83 -5.92 7.38
N ILE A 94 11.32 -6.05 8.61
CA ILE A 94 11.09 -7.24 9.42
C ILE A 94 9.86 -6.97 10.27
N CYS A 95 8.83 -7.79 10.12
CA CYS A 95 7.59 -7.65 10.84
C CYS A 95 7.40 -8.84 11.77
N THR A 96 7.20 -8.54 13.04
CA THR A 96 6.80 -9.48 14.09
C THR A 96 5.30 -9.35 14.32
N ILE A 97 4.60 -10.47 14.21
CA ILE A 97 3.17 -10.59 14.43
C ILE A 97 2.99 -11.42 15.69
N SER A 98 2.33 -10.86 16.69
CA SER A 98 1.96 -11.59 17.91
C SER A 98 0.45 -11.72 17.95
N ILE A 99 -0.02 -12.97 17.97
CA ILE A 99 -1.42 -13.36 18.03
C ILE A 99 -1.68 -13.94 19.42
N LYS A 100 -2.71 -13.45 20.08
CA LYS A 100 -3.20 -13.98 21.36
C LYS A 100 -4.63 -14.43 21.20
N GLY A 101 -5.01 -15.56 21.76
CA GLY A 101 -6.40 -16.04 21.73
C GLY A 101 -6.61 -17.19 22.69
N THR A 102 -7.78 -17.82 22.61
CA THR A 102 -8.15 -18.93 23.48
C THR A 102 -8.50 -20.16 22.64
N PHE A 103 -7.96 -21.32 23.01
CA PHE A 103 -8.27 -22.61 22.39
C PHE A 103 -8.64 -23.61 23.47
N LYS A 104 -9.86 -24.16 23.44
CA LYS A 104 -10.39 -25.09 24.46
C LYS A 104 -10.19 -24.58 25.91
N GLY A 105 -10.39 -23.29 26.14
CA GLY A 105 -10.21 -22.66 27.45
C GLY A 105 -8.74 -22.33 27.83
N LEU A 106 -7.77 -22.65 26.98
CA LEU A 106 -6.36 -22.33 27.19
C LEU A 106 -5.99 -21.04 26.47
N GLU A 107 -5.31 -20.12 27.16
CA GLU A 107 -4.72 -18.96 26.51
C GLU A 107 -3.50 -19.36 25.67
N ILE A 108 -3.52 -18.95 24.41
CA ILE A 108 -2.49 -19.18 23.41
C ILE A 108 -1.84 -17.84 23.07
N THR A 109 -0.51 -17.86 22.93
CA THR A 109 0.24 -16.77 22.31
C THR A 109 1.15 -17.36 21.26
N GLU A 110 1.02 -16.90 20.01
CA GLU A 110 1.84 -17.31 18.88
C GLU A 110 2.54 -16.10 18.28
N GLU A 111 3.84 -16.24 17.99
CA GLU A 111 4.62 -15.22 17.31
C GLU A 111 5.09 -15.72 15.94
N LYS A 112 4.89 -14.89 14.92
CA LYS A 112 5.39 -15.11 13.56
C LYS A 112 6.27 -13.96 13.14
N ILE A 113 7.26 -14.28 12.30
CA ILE A 113 8.13 -13.29 11.66
C ILE A 113 7.95 -13.41 10.15
N THR A 114 7.74 -12.28 9.49
CA THR A 114 7.75 -12.18 8.02
C THR A 114 8.67 -11.05 7.59
N GLU A 115 9.32 -11.23 6.44
CA GLU A 115 9.98 -10.15 5.72
C GLU A 115 9.01 -9.50 4.74
N MET A 116 8.81 -8.20 4.83
CA MET A 116 8.05 -7.41 3.87
C MET A 116 9.02 -6.73 2.90
N ILE A 117 8.89 -7.03 1.60
CA ILE A 117 9.76 -6.53 0.54
C ILE A 117 9.01 -5.54 -0.33
N VAL A 118 9.50 -4.30 -0.35
CA VAL A 118 8.94 -3.19 -1.13
C VAL A 118 9.59 -3.13 -2.51
N LYS A 119 8.88 -3.65 -3.51
CA LYS A 119 9.22 -3.51 -4.94
C LYS A 119 8.92 -2.10 -5.45
N LYS A 120 9.68 -1.68 -6.46
CA LYS A 120 9.50 -0.38 -7.13
C LYS A 120 9.03 -0.60 -8.56
N GLU A 121 7.91 0.00 -8.91
CA GLU A 121 7.32 -0.08 -10.26
C GLU A 121 6.62 1.25 -10.56
N LEU A 122 6.73 1.78 -11.77
CA LEU A 122 6.01 3.01 -12.14
C LEU A 122 4.51 2.73 -12.23
N CYS A 123 3.69 3.57 -11.59
CA CYS A 123 2.24 3.50 -11.79
C CYS A 123 1.88 3.93 -13.22
N ARG A 124 0.66 3.59 -13.65
CA ARG A 124 0.16 3.90 -15.00
C ARG A 124 0.35 5.37 -15.38
N SER A 125 -0.02 6.27 -14.48
CA SER A 125 0.14 7.72 -14.68
C SER A 125 1.60 8.16 -14.82
N CYS A 126 2.49 7.72 -13.92
CA CYS A 126 3.92 8.08 -13.98
C CYS A 126 4.62 7.47 -15.19
N SER A 127 4.25 6.25 -15.59
CA SER A 127 4.74 5.59 -16.79
C SER A 127 4.32 6.36 -18.06
N ARG A 128 3.04 6.72 -18.19
CA ARG A 128 2.55 7.54 -19.33
C ARG A 128 3.24 8.91 -19.40
N LYS A 129 3.44 9.58 -18.25
CA LYS A 129 4.20 10.84 -18.19
C LYS A 129 5.63 10.67 -18.73
N ALA A 130 6.34 9.63 -18.27
CA ALA A 130 7.70 9.36 -18.71
C ALA A 130 7.78 9.01 -20.20
N GLY A 131 6.75 8.37 -20.75
CA GLY A 131 6.63 8.08 -22.18
C GLY A 131 6.13 9.23 -23.03
N HIS A 132 6.06 10.46 -22.50
CA HIS A 132 5.51 11.64 -23.20
C HIS A 132 4.12 11.44 -23.81
N TYR A 133 3.30 10.59 -23.19
CA TYR A 133 1.97 10.27 -23.69
C TYR A 133 1.01 11.46 -23.50
N PHE A 134 0.19 11.76 -24.50
CA PHE A 134 -0.90 12.74 -24.43
C PHE A 134 -2.06 12.34 -25.36
N GLU A 135 -3.26 12.83 -25.06
CA GLU A 135 -4.46 12.63 -25.88
C GLU A 135 -4.97 13.93 -26.51
N ALA A 136 -4.60 15.07 -25.93
CA ALA A 136 -5.00 16.39 -26.41
C ALA A 136 -3.91 17.45 -26.14
N ILE A 137 -3.97 18.53 -26.91
CA ILE A 137 -3.13 19.72 -26.76
C ILE A 137 -4.07 20.90 -26.54
N LEU A 138 -3.93 21.57 -25.40
CA LEU A 138 -4.61 22.84 -25.12
C LEU A 138 -3.66 23.97 -25.52
N GLN A 139 -4.08 24.81 -26.47
CA GLN A 139 -3.29 25.91 -26.98
C GLN A 139 -3.86 27.23 -26.47
N ILE A 140 -3.10 27.91 -25.62
CA ILE A 140 -3.48 29.23 -25.12
C ILE A 140 -2.74 30.26 -25.95
N ARG A 141 -3.46 31.26 -26.45
CA ARG A 141 -2.95 32.36 -27.27
C ARG A 141 -3.52 33.67 -26.76
N GLY A 142 -2.71 34.72 -26.82
CA GLY A 142 -3.24 36.07 -26.60
C GLY A 142 -3.97 36.57 -27.84
N ASP A 143 -5.13 37.20 -27.63
CA ASP A 143 -5.79 37.96 -28.68
C ASP A 143 -5.12 39.34 -28.76
N ARG A 144 -4.60 39.69 -29.94
CA ARG A 144 -3.98 40.99 -30.30
C ARG A 144 -2.67 41.38 -29.58
N ARG A 145 -2.28 40.71 -28.50
CA ARG A 145 -0.99 40.90 -27.82
C ARG A 145 -0.43 39.58 -27.30
N VAL A 146 0.87 39.53 -27.05
CA VAL A 146 1.50 38.41 -26.35
C VAL A 146 1.11 38.50 -24.86
N PRO A 147 0.55 37.43 -24.25
CA PRO A 147 0.28 37.40 -22.82
C PRO A 147 1.59 37.52 -22.03
N THR A 148 1.51 38.16 -20.87
CA THR A 148 2.66 38.23 -19.95
C THR A 148 2.90 36.88 -19.29
N ASP A 149 4.12 36.60 -18.85
CA ASP A 149 4.44 35.37 -18.13
C ASP A 149 3.59 35.20 -16.86
N LYS A 150 3.23 36.30 -16.21
CA LYS A 150 2.35 36.29 -15.04
C LYS A 150 0.95 35.77 -15.39
N GLU A 151 0.31 36.33 -16.41
CA GLU A 151 -1.01 35.88 -16.88
C GLU A 151 -0.97 34.41 -17.32
N MET A 152 0.11 34.00 -18.00
CA MET A 152 0.27 32.61 -18.42
C MET A 152 0.41 31.65 -17.23
N ASN A 153 1.16 32.04 -16.21
CA ASN A 153 1.31 31.24 -15.00
C ASN A 153 -0.01 31.12 -14.23
N GLU A 154 -0.78 32.21 -14.11
CA GLU A 154 -2.11 32.21 -13.49
C GLU A 154 -3.06 31.23 -14.18
N ILE A 155 -3.11 31.23 -15.52
CA ILE A 155 -3.94 30.29 -16.30
C ILE A 155 -3.45 28.85 -16.09
N ILE A 156 -2.13 28.62 -16.12
CA ILE A 156 -1.56 27.28 -15.92
C ILE A 156 -1.90 26.76 -14.52
N ASP A 157 -1.89 27.61 -13.50
CA ASP A 157 -2.21 27.23 -12.14
C ASP A 157 -3.70 26.91 -11.98
N GLU A 158 -4.59 27.71 -12.58
CA GLU A 158 -6.03 27.39 -12.64
C GLU A 158 -6.30 26.04 -13.33
N ILE A 159 -5.56 25.74 -14.41
CA ILE A 159 -5.65 24.44 -15.08
C ILE A 159 -5.23 23.31 -14.14
N LYS A 160 -4.12 23.46 -13.42
CA LYS A 160 -3.64 22.46 -12.45
C LYS A 160 -4.66 22.24 -11.32
N GLU A 161 -5.25 23.30 -10.79
CA GLU A 161 -6.26 23.23 -9.74
C GLU A 161 -7.50 22.45 -10.21
N ASN A 162 -8.00 22.76 -11.40
CA ASN A 162 -9.10 22.03 -12.02
C ASN A 162 -8.78 20.54 -12.20
N MET A 163 -7.56 20.22 -12.63
CA MET A 163 -7.10 18.83 -12.74
C MET A 163 -7.02 18.14 -11.39
N ASP A 164 -6.55 18.82 -10.35
CA ASP A 164 -6.46 18.26 -9.00
C ASP A 164 -7.84 18.00 -8.39
N ASN A 165 -8.83 18.85 -8.66
CA ASN A 165 -10.22 18.61 -8.29
C ASN A 165 -10.79 17.36 -8.98
N LEU A 166 -10.49 17.16 -10.27
CA LEU A 166 -10.89 15.94 -10.99
C LEU A 166 -10.15 14.69 -10.50
N LYS A 167 -8.90 14.81 -10.05
CA LYS A 167 -8.17 13.71 -9.40
C LYS A 167 -8.83 13.28 -8.10
N LYS A 168 -9.33 14.21 -7.29
CA LYS A 168 -10.10 13.90 -6.07
C LYS A 168 -11.39 13.12 -6.39
N GLN A 169 -11.95 13.32 -7.57
CA GLN A 169 -13.10 12.56 -8.10
C GLN A 169 -12.71 11.23 -8.76
N GLY A 170 -11.44 10.82 -8.67
CA GLY A 170 -10.93 9.54 -9.19
C GLY A 170 -10.44 9.57 -10.64
N LYS A 171 -10.38 10.73 -11.31
CA LYS A 171 -9.83 10.83 -12.66
C LYS A 171 -8.32 10.99 -12.67
N GLU A 172 -7.60 10.12 -13.36
CA GLU A 172 -6.14 10.23 -13.50
C GLU A 172 -5.73 11.14 -14.67
N ILE A 173 -5.88 12.46 -14.49
CA ILE A 173 -5.52 13.48 -15.51
C ILE A 173 -4.20 14.14 -15.14
N PHE A 174 -3.32 14.35 -16.11
CA PHE A 174 -2.05 15.04 -15.91
C PHE A 174 -1.56 15.81 -17.15
N ILE A 175 -0.75 16.84 -16.89
CA ILE A 175 0.04 17.54 -17.91
C ILE A 175 1.32 16.74 -18.15
N THR A 176 1.62 16.49 -19.41
CA THR A 176 2.80 15.76 -19.86
C THR A 176 3.96 16.70 -20.13
N LYS A 177 3.69 17.81 -20.81
CA LYS A 177 4.66 18.86 -21.12
C LYS A 177 3.95 20.19 -21.37
N ILE A 178 4.65 21.28 -21.08
CA ILE A 178 4.24 22.66 -21.36
C ILE A 178 5.32 23.24 -22.27
N VAL A 179 4.93 23.75 -23.43
CA VAL A 179 5.86 24.26 -24.45
C VAL A 179 5.53 25.72 -24.75
N PRO A 180 6.39 26.68 -24.36
CA PRO A 180 6.26 28.07 -24.76
C PRO A 180 6.34 28.23 -26.27
N THR A 181 5.55 29.14 -26.83
CA THR A 181 5.52 29.49 -28.26
C THR A 181 5.55 31.01 -28.41
N ARG A 182 5.78 31.51 -29.64
CA ARG A 182 5.91 32.95 -29.90
C ARG A 182 4.70 33.82 -29.50
N GLY A 183 3.54 33.22 -29.25
CA GLY A 183 2.29 33.94 -28.91
C GLY A 183 1.48 33.32 -27.78
N GLY A 184 2.09 32.44 -26.97
CA GLY A 184 1.40 31.75 -25.87
C GLY A 184 2.05 30.41 -25.54
N VAL A 185 1.25 29.41 -25.17
CA VAL A 185 1.76 28.11 -24.70
C VAL A 185 0.93 26.93 -25.22
N ASP A 186 1.60 25.81 -25.47
CA ASP A 186 0.98 24.52 -25.78
C ASP A 186 1.10 23.58 -24.57
N ILE A 187 -0.04 23.14 -24.04
CA ILE A 187 -0.14 22.26 -22.87
C ILE A 187 -0.62 20.89 -23.34
N TYR A 188 0.22 19.87 -23.15
CA TYR A 188 -0.07 18.51 -23.57
C TYR A 188 -0.70 17.75 -22.41
N ILE A 189 -1.92 17.23 -22.62
CA ILE A 189 -2.77 16.70 -21.56
C ILE A 189 -3.12 15.23 -21.85
N SER A 190 -3.19 14.42 -20.79
CA SER A 190 -3.38 12.98 -20.86
C SER A 190 -4.82 12.50 -21.09
N ASP A 191 -5.79 13.41 -21.18
CA ASP A 191 -7.22 13.11 -21.29
C ASP A 191 -7.87 14.14 -22.23
N ARG A 192 -8.47 13.66 -23.34
CA ARG A 192 -9.20 14.52 -24.29
C ARG A 192 -10.51 15.08 -23.74
N GLY A 193 -11.15 14.40 -22.78
CA GLY A 193 -12.39 14.86 -22.16
C GLY A 193 -12.20 16.10 -21.29
N PHE A 194 -10.98 16.30 -20.76
CA PHE A 194 -10.62 17.49 -19.99
C PHE A 194 -10.66 18.76 -20.86
N THR A 195 -10.08 18.71 -22.05
CA THR A 195 -9.96 19.87 -22.95
C THR A 195 -11.27 20.28 -23.60
N LYS A 196 -12.34 19.48 -23.51
CA LYS A 196 -13.67 19.84 -24.03
C LYS A 196 -14.52 20.65 -23.03
N LYS A 197 -14.10 20.68 -21.76
CA LYS A 197 -14.80 21.38 -20.67
C LYS A 197 -14.17 22.72 -20.32
N MET A 198 -13.04 23.05 -20.98
CA MET A 198 -12.36 24.34 -20.95
C MET A 198 -12.61 25.03 -22.27
#